data_AF-A0A3A3FJH6-F1
#
_entry.id   AF-A0A3A3FJH6-F1
#
_cell.length_a   1.000
_cell.length_b   1.000
_cell.length_c   1.000
_cell.angle_alpha   90.00
_cell.angle_beta   90.00
_cell.angle_gamma   90.00
#
_symmetry.space_group_name_H-M   'P 1'
#
loop_
_entity.id
_entity.type
_entity.pdbx_description
1 polymer ?
#
loop_
_entity_poly.entity_id
_entity_poly.type
_entity_poly.pdbx_seq_one_letter_code
_entity_poly.pdbx_strand_id
1 'polypeptide(L)'
;MATRKKMFAASLSDLYDKARSLVSSPTSVPAPAPVHMEILPMSPPGEEKPRILMNPDHQAELEVLLAPITENEPCGPAMRYDPAFTEIRLAREEDDPSLPMGQWERPLKRADWVFIEDRCKGMLANRSKDLQLAVWLLESWTRQHGFEGLLRGLHLVDELLRQHWTAVHPVIDEDNDCDARIAPLVWLNESMSMTLKVHVPLLNVAGRKPPKVSFADWERLTARELSGQDHATDKTSGVDSSDLPLIREDVISYAHQHLYYELQTRIDLVRRCLICLSSLTSFVDTQLGMDSPNLARLHGTLTSIERVFTQLIPVKNEPAVMEELPVPHGVNMSSATAGEMIMAPPVTLSHWQSRHEAYVTLEAIADYLAVVEPHSPTPYLLRRAVNWGRMPLPELMAEIIREEGDLNRLMNVLGLRE
;
A
#
# COMPACT_ATOMS: atom_id res chain seq x y z
N MET A 1 41.77 -5.92 -61.36
CA MET A 1 40.88 -6.17 -60.19
C MET A 1 41.49 -7.06 -59.08
N ALA A 2 42.40 -8.01 -59.36
CA ALA A 2 42.86 -8.97 -58.34
C ALA A 2 43.55 -8.36 -57.09
N THR A 3 44.32 -7.28 -57.23
CA THR A 3 45.17 -6.73 -56.16
C THR A 3 44.39 -6.15 -54.98
N ARG A 4 43.30 -5.41 -55.23
CA ARG A 4 42.51 -4.76 -54.17
C ARG A 4 41.78 -5.77 -53.26
N LYS A 5 41.51 -6.99 -53.75
CA LYS A 5 40.84 -8.05 -52.98
C LYS A 5 41.77 -8.74 -51.96
N LYS A 6 43.10 -8.71 -52.16
CA LYS A 6 44.07 -9.29 -51.20
C LYS A 6 44.32 -8.40 -49.97
N MET A 7 44.35 -7.08 -50.13
CA MET A 7 44.54 -6.16 -48.98
C MET A 7 43.37 -6.20 -47.98
N PHE A 8 42.12 -6.24 -48.47
CA PHE A 8 40.95 -6.35 -47.58
C PHE A 8 40.87 -7.70 -46.85
N ALA A 9 41.29 -8.81 -47.49
CA ALA A 9 41.31 -10.12 -46.84
C ALA A 9 42.31 -10.16 -45.66
N ALA A 10 43.54 -9.66 -45.87
CA ALA A 10 44.55 -9.62 -44.81
C ALA A 10 44.16 -8.71 -43.64
N SER A 11 43.47 -7.61 -43.91
CA SER A 11 42.96 -6.70 -42.87
C SER A 11 41.84 -7.30 -42.02
N LEU A 12 41.11 -8.30 -42.51
CA LEU A 12 40.02 -8.94 -41.78
C LEU A 12 40.50 -10.13 -40.94
N SER A 13 41.50 -10.88 -41.40
CA SER A 13 42.16 -11.90 -40.56
C SER A 13 42.86 -11.28 -39.35
N ASP A 14 43.62 -10.19 -39.55
CA ASP A 14 44.33 -9.50 -38.44
C ASP A 14 43.37 -8.90 -37.39
N LEU A 15 42.15 -8.53 -37.80
CA LEU A 15 41.08 -8.13 -36.88
C LEU A 15 40.47 -9.33 -36.13
N TYR A 16 40.25 -10.46 -36.82
CA TYR A 16 39.66 -11.65 -36.22
C TYR A 16 40.61 -12.32 -35.21
N ASP A 17 41.91 -12.39 -35.53
CA ASP A 17 42.91 -12.95 -34.61
C ASP A 17 43.22 -12.02 -33.43
N LYS A 18 43.10 -10.68 -33.59
CA LYS A 18 43.10 -9.74 -32.46
C LYS A 18 41.86 -9.89 -31.56
N ALA A 19 40.67 -10.05 -32.13
CA ALA A 19 39.48 -10.35 -31.35
C ALA A 19 39.65 -11.67 -30.58
N ARG A 20 40.27 -12.68 -31.21
CA ARG A 20 40.52 -13.97 -30.61
C ARG A 20 41.57 -13.92 -29.48
N SER A 21 42.64 -13.14 -29.61
CA SER A 21 43.65 -13.02 -28.55
C SER A 21 43.13 -12.26 -27.32
N LEU A 22 42.25 -11.26 -27.52
CA LEU A 22 41.56 -10.56 -26.44
C LEU A 22 40.60 -11.49 -25.66
N VAL A 23 39.94 -12.44 -26.34
CA VAL A 23 39.04 -13.42 -25.70
C VAL A 23 39.78 -14.62 -25.09
N SER A 24 41.02 -14.92 -25.53
CA SER A 24 41.77 -16.12 -25.12
C SER A 24 42.75 -15.89 -23.96
N SER A 25 42.67 -14.76 -23.26
CA SER A 25 43.57 -14.44 -22.15
C SER A 25 43.06 -15.04 -20.83
N PRO A 26 43.78 -15.97 -20.17
CA PRO A 26 43.33 -16.63 -18.95
C PRO A 26 43.54 -15.75 -17.71
N THR A 27 43.04 -14.51 -17.73
CA THR A 27 42.78 -13.76 -16.50
C THR A 27 41.63 -14.44 -15.79
N SER A 28 41.97 -15.30 -14.82
CA SER A 28 41.04 -15.81 -13.82
C SER A 28 40.62 -14.67 -12.89
N VAL A 29 39.75 -13.79 -13.40
CA VAL A 29 38.79 -13.10 -12.54
C VAL A 29 38.04 -14.23 -11.83
N PRO A 30 38.11 -14.35 -10.50
CA PRO A 30 37.27 -15.31 -9.81
C PRO A 30 35.83 -14.95 -10.19
N ALA A 31 35.02 -15.96 -10.53
CA ALA A 31 33.57 -15.73 -10.53
C ALA A 31 33.23 -15.09 -9.16
N PRO A 32 32.37 -14.06 -9.10
CA PRO A 32 31.87 -13.62 -7.81
C PRO A 32 31.36 -14.88 -7.10
N ALA A 33 31.84 -15.12 -5.88
CA ALA A 33 31.39 -16.27 -5.12
C ALA A 33 29.85 -16.24 -5.13
N PRO A 34 29.17 -17.38 -5.35
CA PRO A 34 27.71 -17.40 -5.34
C PRO A 34 27.26 -16.66 -4.10
N VAL A 35 26.43 -15.63 -4.30
CA VAL A 35 25.91 -14.83 -3.19
C VAL A 35 24.85 -15.69 -2.52
N HIS A 36 25.33 -16.66 -1.75
CA HIS A 36 24.59 -17.27 -0.67
C HIS A 36 24.23 -16.13 0.27
N MET A 37 23.07 -15.52 0.05
CA MET A 37 22.33 -14.96 1.16
C MET A 37 22.17 -16.12 2.15
N GLU A 38 22.83 -16.03 3.30
CA GLU A 38 22.49 -16.90 4.42
C GLU A 38 21.00 -16.69 4.66
N ILE A 39 20.20 -17.72 4.38
CA ILE A 39 18.75 -17.69 4.62
C ILE A 39 18.58 -17.29 6.07
N LEU A 40 18.11 -16.06 6.29
CA LEU A 40 18.12 -15.48 7.62
C LEU A 40 17.30 -16.36 8.55
N PRO A 41 17.76 -16.58 9.79
CA PRO A 41 17.09 -17.49 10.72
C PRO A 41 15.61 -17.13 10.86
N MET A 42 14.77 -18.14 11.10
CA MET A 42 13.30 -18.10 10.98
C MET A 42 12.57 -16.98 11.77
N SER A 43 13.27 -16.23 12.61
CA SER A 43 12.91 -14.83 12.91
C SER A 43 14.18 -13.97 12.93
N PRO A 44 14.21 -12.79 12.29
CA PRO A 44 15.28 -11.81 12.52
C PRO A 44 15.26 -11.38 14.00
N PRO A 45 16.42 -11.31 14.68
CA PRO A 45 16.48 -11.07 16.13
C PRO A 45 16.20 -9.60 16.48
N GLY A 46 14.93 -9.19 16.49
CA GLY A 46 14.53 -7.85 16.93
C GLY A 46 13.13 -7.37 16.53
N GLU A 47 12.43 -8.01 15.58
CA GLU A 47 11.04 -7.61 15.27
C GLU A 47 10.07 -8.04 16.39
N GLU A 48 9.74 -7.09 17.27
CA GLU A 48 8.67 -7.27 18.25
C GLU A 48 7.31 -7.23 17.55
N LYS A 49 6.80 -8.42 17.15
CA LYS A 49 5.53 -8.53 16.43
C LYS A 49 4.40 -7.84 17.20
N PRO A 50 3.63 -6.91 16.56
CA PRO A 50 2.54 -6.23 17.22
C PRO A 50 1.47 -7.21 17.70
N ARG A 51 1.13 -7.16 18.99
CA ARG A 51 0.05 -7.95 19.60
C ARG A 51 -1.32 -7.39 19.20
N ILE A 52 -1.73 -7.67 17.98
CA ILE A 52 -3.07 -7.34 17.51
C ILE A 52 -4.08 -8.27 18.18
N LEU A 53 -5.05 -7.69 18.88
CA LEU A 53 -6.15 -8.44 19.50
C LEU A 53 -7.17 -8.87 18.44
N MET A 54 -7.71 -10.07 18.61
CA MET A 54 -8.49 -10.80 17.61
C MET A 54 -9.64 -11.55 18.28
N ASN A 55 -10.69 -11.88 17.51
CA ASN A 55 -11.75 -12.78 17.97
C ASN A 55 -11.15 -14.17 18.29
N PRO A 56 -11.34 -14.75 19.50
CA PRO A 56 -10.85 -16.09 19.85
C PRO A 56 -11.23 -17.19 18.85
N ASP A 57 -12.41 -17.14 18.24
CA ASP A 57 -12.84 -18.14 17.25
C ASP A 57 -11.97 -18.06 15.99
N HIS A 58 -11.66 -16.84 15.53
CA HIS A 58 -10.76 -16.61 14.39
C HIS A 58 -9.30 -16.95 14.72
N GLN A 59 -8.87 -16.79 15.98
CA GLN A 59 -7.54 -17.20 16.44
C GLN A 59 -7.38 -18.73 16.42
N ALA A 60 -8.36 -19.48 16.96
CA ALA A 60 -8.36 -20.94 16.90
C ALA A 60 -8.45 -21.47 15.45
N GLU A 61 -9.18 -20.78 14.57
CA GLU A 61 -9.24 -21.08 13.15
C GLU A 61 -7.88 -20.86 12.45
N LEU A 62 -7.17 -19.77 12.77
CA LEU A 62 -5.79 -19.56 12.29
C LEU A 62 -4.83 -20.66 12.75
N GLU A 63 -4.88 -21.06 14.02
CA GLU A 63 -4.03 -22.12 14.57
C GLU A 63 -4.21 -23.45 13.80
N VAL A 64 -5.44 -23.80 13.43
CA VAL A 64 -5.73 -24.99 12.58
C VAL A 64 -5.20 -24.82 11.15
N LEU A 65 -5.29 -23.63 10.55
CA LEU A 65 -4.75 -23.38 9.20
C LEU A 65 -3.22 -23.32 9.16
N LEU A 66 -2.56 -22.97 10.27
CA LEU A 66 -1.11 -22.79 10.35
C LEU A 66 -0.36 -24.06 10.81
N ALA A 67 -1.02 -24.93 11.57
CA ALA A 67 -0.46 -26.20 12.07
C ALA A 67 0.21 -27.04 10.96
N PRO A 68 1.42 -27.60 11.16
CA PRO A 68 2.13 -28.42 10.15
C PRO A 68 1.29 -29.55 9.54
N ILE A 69 1.41 -29.77 8.23
CA ILE A 69 0.69 -30.86 7.52
C ILE A 69 1.14 -32.24 8.03
N THR A 70 2.45 -32.43 8.22
CA THR A 70 3.04 -33.57 8.95
C THR A 70 4.33 -33.12 9.67
N GLU A 71 4.88 -33.98 10.54
CA GLU A 71 6.16 -33.70 11.22
C GLU A 71 7.37 -33.61 10.25
N ASN A 72 7.36 -34.40 9.17
CA ASN A 72 8.48 -34.48 8.21
C ASN A 72 8.30 -33.53 7.01
N GLU A 73 7.05 -33.30 6.59
CA GLU A 73 6.68 -32.38 5.52
C GLU A 73 5.69 -31.34 6.10
N PRO A 74 6.17 -30.32 6.84
CA PRO A 74 5.30 -29.36 7.51
C PRO A 74 4.47 -28.52 6.53
N CYS A 75 4.97 -28.33 5.32
CA CYS A 75 4.31 -27.60 4.24
C CYS A 75 3.56 -28.48 3.22
N GLY A 76 3.70 -29.81 3.28
CA GLY A 76 3.17 -30.72 2.27
C GLY A 76 3.72 -30.48 0.85
N PRO A 77 3.13 -31.09 -0.20
CA PRO A 77 3.53 -30.92 -1.59
C PRO A 77 3.05 -29.60 -2.22
N ALA A 78 3.67 -29.21 -3.34
CA ALA A 78 3.27 -28.05 -4.14
C ALA A 78 1.97 -28.32 -4.91
N MET A 79 0.96 -27.45 -4.75
CA MET A 79 -0.40 -27.69 -5.28
C MET A 79 -0.74 -26.90 -6.55
N ARG A 80 0.22 -26.19 -7.17
CA ARG A 80 0.03 -25.30 -8.34
C ARG A 80 -0.69 -25.95 -9.54
N TYR A 81 -0.60 -27.27 -9.69
CA TYR A 81 -1.23 -28.05 -10.77
C TYR A 81 -2.40 -28.92 -10.29
N ASP A 82 -2.80 -28.83 -9.02
CA ASP A 82 -3.96 -29.56 -8.50
C ASP A 82 -5.27 -29.00 -9.09
N PRO A 83 -6.27 -29.85 -9.41
CA PRO A 83 -7.57 -29.40 -9.90
C PRO A 83 -8.22 -28.31 -9.02
N ALA A 84 -8.04 -28.33 -7.70
CA ALA A 84 -8.60 -27.36 -6.79
C ALA A 84 -8.10 -25.92 -7.04
N PHE A 85 -6.86 -25.72 -7.51
CA PHE A 85 -6.40 -24.39 -7.96
C PHE A 85 -7.22 -23.86 -9.14
N THR A 86 -7.62 -24.75 -10.04
CA THR A 86 -8.49 -24.40 -11.17
C THR A 86 -9.94 -24.20 -10.73
N GLU A 87 -10.47 -25.03 -9.82
CA GLU A 87 -11.79 -24.83 -9.22
C GLU A 87 -11.89 -23.46 -8.52
N ILE A 88 -10.95 -23.14 -7.62
CA ILE A 88 -10.92 -21.87 -6.89
C ILE A 88 -10.81 -20.69 -7.87
N ARG A 89 -9.89 -20.75 -8.85
CA ARG A 89 -9.73 -19.68 -9.85
C ARG A 89 -11.02 -19.47 -10.66
N LEU A 90 -11.67 -20.53 -11.12
CA LEU A 90 -12.93 -20.44 -11.87
C LEU A 90 -14.11 -19.97 -11.00
N ALA A 91 -14.09 -20.28 -9.69
CA ALA A 91 -15.08 -19.81 -8.72
C ALA A 91 -14.88 -18.34 -8.32
N ARG A 92 -13.69 -17.76 -8.54
CA ARG A 92 -13.36 -16.34 -8.28
C ARG A 92 -13.74 -15.38 -9.43
N GLU A 93 -14.10 -15.89 -10.59
CA GLU A 93 -14.54 -15.06 -11.73
C GLU A 93 -15.96 -14.54 -11.54
N GLU A 94 -16.17 -13.23 -11.70
CA GLU A 94 -17.50 -12.60 -11.74
C GLU A 94 -17.63 -11.61 -12.91
N ASP A 95 -18.85 -11.49 -13.46
CA ASP A 95 -19.17 -10.57 -14.55
C ASP A 95 -19.42 -9.16 -13.98
N ASP A 96 -18.83 -8.12 -14.58
CA ASP A 96 -19.05 -6.73 -14.17
C ASP A 96 -20.48 -6.27 -14.53
N PRO A 97 -21.33 -5.90 -13.55
CA PRO A 97 -22.71 -5.49 -13.78
C PRO A 97 -22.85 -4.11 -14.47
N SER A 98 -21.76 -3.34 -14.61
CA SER A 98 -21.76 -2.05 -15.30
C SER A 98 -21.52 -2.14 -16.81
N LEU A 99 -21.08 -3.31 -17.30
CA LEU A 99 -20.81 -3.52 -18.73
C LEU A 99 -22.08 -3.93 -19.50
N PRO A 100 -22.36 -3.35 -20.68
CA PRO A 100 -23.54 -3.69 -21.46
C PRO A 100 -23.40 -5.09 -22.09
N MET A 101 -24.28 -6.01 -21.71
CA MET A 101 -24.27 -7.42 -22.16
C MET A 101 -24.72 -7.63 -23.63
N GLY A 102 -25.03 -6.54 -24.35
CA GLY A 102 -25.48 -6.58 -25.74
C GLY A 102 -26.84 -7.26 -25.91
N GLN A 103 -26.99 -8.06 -26.98
CA GLN A 103 -28.24 -8.77 -27.30
C GLN A 103 -28.37 -10.15 -26.63
N TRP A 104 -27.43 -10.52 -25.75
CA TRP A 104 -27.35 -11.84 -25.12
C TRP A 104 -27.40 -11.72 -23.60
N GLU A 105 -28.57 -11.36 -23.07
CA GLU A 105 -28.82 -11.34 -21.63
C GLU A 105 -28.67 -12.76 -21.04
N ARG A 106 -27.59 -12.97 -20.28
CA ARG A 106 -27.40 -14.14 -19.42
C ARG A 106 -27.41 -13.69 -17.95
N PRO A 107 -27.72 -14.57 -16.99
CA PRO A 107 -27.41 -14.29 -15.59
C PRO A 107 -25.93 -13.97 -15.43
N LEU A 108 -25.62 -12.82 -14.82
CA LEU A 108 -24.24 -12.42 -14.50
C LEU A 108 -23.58 -13.51 -13.65
N LYS A 109 -22.39 -13.98 -14.08
CA LYS A 109 -21.56 -14.85 -13.24
C LYS A 109 -21.19 -14.08 -11.96
N ARG A 110 -21.24 -14.76 -10.82
CA ARG A 110 -20.80 -14.23 -9.52
C ARG A 110 -19.82 -15.19 -8.89
N ALA A 111 -18.88 -14.66 -8.13
CA ALA A 111 -17.91 -15.49 -7.42
C ALA A 111 -18.55 -16.14 -6.19
N ASP A 112 -18.25 -17.42 -5.97
CA ASP A 112 -18.75 -18.19 -4.82
C ASP A 112 -17.73 -18.15 -3.68
N TRP A 113 -17.77 -17.05 -2.93
CA TRP A 113 -16.83 -16.78 -1.84
C TRP A 113 -16.86 -17.83 -0.73
N VAL A 114 -18.03 -18.43 -0.46
CA VAL A 114 -18.17 -19.51 0.53
C VAL A 114 -17.45 -20.78 0.04
N PHE A 115 -17.65 -21.17 -1.22
CA PHE A 115 -16.94 -22.30 -1.82
C PHE A 115 -15.41 -22.06 -1.87
N ILE A 116 -14.97 -20.85 -2.24
CA ILE A 116 -13.55 -20.46 -2.25
C ILE A 116 -12.96 -20.58 -0.85
N GLU A 117 -13.68 -20.11 0.16
CA GLU A 117 -13.29 -20.21 1.56
C GLU A 117 -13.11 -21.66 2.01
N ASP A 118 -14.14 -22.50 1.85
CA ASP A 118 -14.11 -23.91 2.25
C ASP A 118 -13.02 -24.70 1.52
N ARG A 119 -12.80 -24.42 0.23
CA ARG A 119 -11.72 -25.02 -0.56
C ARG A 119 -10.34 -24.61 -0.05
N CYS A 120 -10.06 -23.31 0.10
CA CYS A 120 -8.77 -22.85 0.61
C CYS A 120 -8.50 -23.33 2.05
N LYS A 121 -9.51 -23.28 2.93
CA LYS A 121 -9.45 -23.87 4.29
C LYS A 121 -9.04 -25.34 4.24
N GLY A 122 -9.77 -26.14 3.46
CA GLY A 122 -9.56 -27.58 3.34
C GLY A 122 -8.16 -27.93 2.83
N MET A 123 -7.62 -27.17 1.89
CA MET A 123 -6.26 -27.35 1.37
C MET A 123 -5.19 -26.91 2.38
N LEU A 124 -5.31 -25.72 2.98
CA LEU A 124 -4.32 -25.17 3.92
C LEU A 124 -4.19 -26.01 5.20
N ALA A 125 -5.31 -26.50 5.75
CA ALA A 125 -5.29 -27.34 6.94
C ALA A 125 -4.75 -28.77 6.67
N ASN A 126 -5.07 -29.37 5.52
CA ASN A 126 -4.93 -30.83 5.32
C ASN A 126 -4.02 -31.27 4.16
N ARG A 127 -3.49 -30.34 3.33
CA ARG A 127 -2.76 -30.68 2.11
C ARG A 127 -1.46 -29.91 1.93
N SER A 128 -1.49 -28.58 1.95
CA SER A 128 -0.34 -27.78 1.56
C SER A 128 -0.38 -26.38 2.17
N LYS A 129 0.77 -25.92 2.65
CA LYS A 129 1.00 -24.53 3.05
C LYS A 129 1.41 -23.75 1.80
N ASP A 130 0.45 -23.09 1.17
CA ASP A 130 0.65 -22.36 -0.08
C ASP A 130 0.16 -20.91 0.04
N LEU A 131 1.03 -19.98 -0.32
CA LEU A 131 0.82 -18.55 -0.21
C LEU A 131 -0.29 -18.04 -1.13
N GLN A 132 -0.47 -18.65 -2.31
CA GLN A 132 -1.55 -18.26 -3.23
C GLN A 132 -2.92 -18.66 -2.67
N LEU A 133 -3.03 -19.80 -1.99
CA LEU A 133 -4.25 -20.23 -1.29
C LEU A 133 -4.58 -19.31 -0.11
N ALA A 134 -3.57 -18.97 0.71
CA ALA A 134 -3.75 -18.05 1.85
C ALA A 134 -4.22 -16.66 1.39
N VAL A 135 -3.64 -16.16 0.29
CA VAL A 135 -3.98 -14.88 -0.31
C VAL A 135 -5.38 -14.87 -0.97
N TRP A 136 -5.82 -15.97 -1.59
CA TRP A 136 -7.23 -16.12 -2.05
C TRP A 136 -8.23 -16.26 -0.90
N LEU A 137 -7.82 -16.90 0.21
CA LEU A 137 -8.66 -17.02 1.41
C LEU A 137 -8.82 -15.67 2.13
N LEU A 138 -7.75 -14.87 2.19
CA LEU A 138 -7.79 -13.46 2.61
C LEU A 138 -8.78 -12.65 1.76
N GLU A 139 -8.75 -12.80 0.43
CA GLU A 139 -9.72 -12.14 -0.44
C GLU A 139 -11.15 -12.58 -0.12
N SER A 140 -11.42 -13.89 0.01
CA SER A 140 -12.77 -14.38 0.31
C SER A 140 -13.32 -13.83 1.63
N TRP A 141 -12.55 -13.92 2.72
CA TRP A 141 -12.96 -13.36 4.00
C TRP A 141 -13.14 -11.83 3.91
N THR A 142 -12.33 -11.11 3.13
CA THR A 142 -12.53 -9.67 2.89
C THR A 142 -13.82 -9.40 2.10
N ARG A 143 -14.14 -10.22 1.09
CA ARG A 143 -15.35 -10.08 0.26
C ARG A 143 -16.63 -10.40 1.03
N GLN A 144 -16.55 -11.18 2.11
CA GLN A 144 -17.67 -11.55 2.98
C GLN A 144 -17.79 -10.68 4.25
N HIS A 145 -16.68 -10.40 4.92
CA HIS A 145 -16.62 -9.77 6.25
C HIS A 145 -15.90 -8.39 6.27
N GLY A 146 -15.49 -7.87 5.11
CA GLY A 146 -14.87 -6.55 5.01
C GLY A 146 -13.54 -6.46 5.76
N PHE A 147 -13.35 -5.38 6.53
CA PHE A 147 -12.08 -5.10 7.22
C PHE A 147 -11.72 -6.11 8.31
N GLU A 148 -12.69 -6.79 8.92
CA GLU A 148 -12.39 -7.89 9.87
C GLU A 148 -11.82 -9.10 9.14
N GLY A 149 -12.42 -9.47 8.01
CA GLY A 149 -11.91 -10.54 7.14
C GLY A 149 -10.55 -10.22 6.52
N LEU A 150 -10.31 -8.95 6.17
CA LEU A 150 -8.99 -8.48 5.75
C LEU A 150 -7.95 -8.63 6.85
N LEU A 151 -8.24 -8.15 8.07
CA LEU A 151 -7.32 -8.26 9.20
C LEU A 151 -6.97 -9.72 9.49
N ARG A 152 -8.00 -10.57 9.54
CA ARG A 152 -7.89 -12.01 9.75
C ARG A 152 -7.05 -12.68 8.67
N GLY A 153 -7.20 -12.27 7.42
CA GLY A 153 -6.44 -12.81 6.29
C GLY A 153 -5.00 -12.31 6.22
N LEU A 154 -4.74 -11.04 6.54
CA LEU A 154 -3.38 -10.50 6.67
C LEU A 154 -2.59 -11.25 7.75
N HIS A 155 -3.22 -11.58 8.88
CA HIS A 155 -2.62 -12.42 9.90
C HIS A 155 -2.30 -13.84 9.43
N LEU A 156 -3.17 -14.46 8.61
CA LEU A 156 -2.88 -15.76 8.00
C LEU A 156 -1.63 -15.69 7.12
N VAL A 157 -1.50 -14.66 6.27
CA VAL A 157 -0.36 -14.50 5.36
C VAL A 157 0.94 -14.20 6.12
N ASP A 158 0.90 -13.30 7.10
CA ASP A 158 2.04 -12.95 7.95
C ASP A 158 2.55 -14.14 8.79
N GLU A 159 1.66 -14.87 9.47
CA GLU A 159 2.07 -16.07 10.23
C GLU A 159 2.50 -17.23 9.32
N LEU A 160 1.86 -17.43 8.16
CA LEU A 160 2.27 -18.49 7.23
C LEU A 160 3.70 -18.26 6.72
N LEU A 161 4.05 -17.01 6.41
CA LEU A 161 5.41 -16.66 5.99
C LEU A 161 6.40 -16.72 7.15
N ARG A 162 6.06 -16.24 8.36
CA ARG A 162 6.96 -16.28 9.52
C ARG A 162 7.20 -17.71 10.04
N GLN A 163 6.17 -18.55 10.13
CA GLN A 163 6.29 -19.92 10.65
C GLN A 163 6.92 -20.89 9.63
N HIS A 164 6.74 -20.68 8.32
CA HIS A 164 7.06 -21.67 7.29
C HIS A 164 7.96 -21.14 6.15
N TRP A 165 8.62 -19.99 6.31
CA TRP A 165 9.37 -19.27 5.26
C TRP A 165 10.14 -20.14 4.26
N THR A 166 10.96 -21.08 4.75
CA THR A 166 11.84 -21.92 3.92
C THR A 166 11.07 -22.93 3.06
N ALA A 167 9.90 -23.40 3.50
CA ALA A 167 9.21 -24.54 2.91
C ALA A 167 7.79 -24.24 2.36
N VAL A 168 7.24 -23.06 2.63
CA VAL A 168 5.92 -22.63 2.12
C VAL A 168 5.94 -22.51 0.59
N HIS A 169 4.86 -22.96 -0.06
CA HIS A 169 4.73 -22.95 -1.51
C HIS A 169 4.27 -21.58 -2.05
N PRO A 170 4.74 -21.15 -3.23
CA PRO A 170 5.84 -21.74 -4.00
C PRO A 170 7.18 -21.57 -3.28
N VAL A 171 7.99 -22.63 -3.25
CA VAL A 171 9.32 -22.64 -2.63
C VAL A 171 10.31 -21.87 -3.52
N ILE A 172 11.24 -21.14 -2.90
CA ILE A 172 12.39 -20.50 -3.58
C ILE A 172 13.42 -21.60 -3.89
N ASP A 173 13.91 -21.67 -5.13
CA ASP A 173 14.75 -22.79 -5.58
C ASP A 173 16.26 -22.59 -5.35
N GLU A 174 17.07 -23.56 -5.78
CA GLU A 174 18.52 -23.57 -5.62
C GLU A 174 19.24 -22.49 -6.45
N ASP A 175 18.60 -21.99 -7.52
CA ASP A 175 19.08 -20.85 -8.32
C ASP A 175 18.67 -19.50 -7.68
N ASN A 176 17.93 -19.52 -6.56
CA ASN A 176 17.38 -18.39 -5.83
C ASN A 176 16.34 -17.58 -6.66
N ASP A 177 15.58 -18.24 -7.54
CA ASP A 177 14.42 -17.61 -8.18
C ASP A 177 13.29 -17.45 -7.15
N CYS A 178 12.93 -16.19 -6.89
CA CYS A 178 11.86 -15.81 -5.99
C CYS A 178 10.61 -15.26 -6.70
N ASP A 179 10.57 -15.10 -8.04
CA ASP A 179 9.41 -14.57 -8.78
C ASP A 179 8.13 -15.35 -8.47
N ALA A 180 8.24 -16.69 -8.35
CA ALA A 180 7.13 -17.56 -8.00
C ALA A 180 6.58 -17.33 -6.58
N ARG A 181 7.46 -17.02 -5.61
CA ARG A 181 7.11 -16.67 -4.21
C ARG A 181 6.57 -15.24 -4.11
N ILE A 182 7.08 -14.33 -4.94
CA ILE A 182 6.72 -12.91 -5.02
C ILE A 182 5.34 -12.70 -5.65
N ALA A 183 4.98 -13.46 -6.69
CA ALA A 183 3.76 -13.23 -7.47
C ALA A 183 2.45 -13.19 -6.65
N PRO A 184 2.20 -14.04 -5.64
CA PRO A 184 1.03 -13.91 -4.76
C PRO A 184 0.99 -12.61 -3.96
N LEU A 185 2.15 -12.04 -3.58
CA LEU A 185 2.25 -10.79 -2.82
C LEU A 185 2.08 -9.56 -3.72
N VAL A 186 2.60 -9.60 -4.96
CA VAL A 186 2.29 -8.58 -5.98
C VAL A 186 0.79 -8.60 -6.32
N TRP A 187 0.20 -9.79 -6.46
CA TRP A 187 -1.24 -9.92 -6.65
C TRP A 187 -2.04 -9.41 -5.44
N LEU A 188 -1.56 -9.66 -4.20
CA LEU A 188 -2.17 -9.15 -2.97
C LEU A 188 -2.23 -7.62 -2.99
N ASN A 189 -1.13 -6.95 -3.33
CA ASN A 189 -1.07 -5.49 -3.42
C ASN A 189 -2.10 -4.93 -4.41
N GLU A 190 -2.15 -5.48 -5.63
CA GLU A 190 -2.99 -4.96 -6.71
C GLU A 190 -4.47 -5.32 -6.54
N SER A 191 -4.79 -6.60 -6.31
CA SER A 191 -6.18 -7.07 -6.24
C SER A 191 -6.87 -6.61 -4.96
N MET A 192 -6.21 -6.65 -3.80
CA MET A 192 -6.85 -6.21 -2.55
C MET A 192 -7.06 -4.71 -2.51
N SER A 193 -6.19 -3.91 -3.16
CA SER A 193 -6.47 -2.49 -3.38
C SER A 193 -7.80 -2.29 -4.11
N MET A 194 -8.05 -3.02 -5.19
CA MET A 194 -9.28 -2.91 -5.96
C MET A 194 -10.50 -3.45 -5.19
N THR A 195 -10.35 -4.59 -4.49
CA THR A 195 -11.39 -5.19 -3.65
C THR A 195 -11.82 -4.26 -2.51
N LEU A 196 -10.89 -3.58 -1.84
CA LEU A 196 -11.22 -2.57 -0.83
C LEU A 196 -11.87 -1.33 -1.42
N LYS A 197 -11.47 -0.92 -2.64
CA LYS A 197 -12.08 0.24 -3.31
C LYS A 197 -13.54 0.00 -3.72
N VAL A 198 -13.86 -1.16 -4.30
CA VAL A 198 -15.16 -1.40 -4.96
C VAL A 198 -16.08 -2.33 -4.17
N HIS A 199 -15.55 -3.41 -3.58
CA HIS A 199 -16.38 -4.49 -3.04
C HIS A 199 -16.65 -4.39 -1.54
N VAL A 200 -15.76 -3.74 -0.77
CA VAL A 200 -15.97 -3.49 0.67
C VAL A 200 -16.74 -2.18 0.88
N PRO A 201 -17.91 -2.20 1.55
CA PRO A 201 -18.66 -0.97 1.85
C PRO A 201 -17.96 -0.16 2.94
N LEU A 202 -17.73 1.13 2.69
CA LEU A 202 -17.33 2.09 3.73
C LEU A 202 -18.44 2.24 4.77
N LEU A 203 -19.69 2.33 4.32
CA LEU A 203 -20.85 2.63 5.16
C LEU A 203 -22.15 2.18 4.48
N ASN A 204 -23.22 2.11 5.27
CA ASN A 204 -24.58 1.81 4.81
C ASN A 204 -25.51 2.99 5.14
N VAL A 205 -26.02 3.66 4.11
CA VAL A 205 -27.05 4.72 4.22
C VAL A 205 -28.43 4.07 4.16
N ALA A 206 -29.20 4.16 5.25
CA ALA A 206 -30.58 3.67 5.28
C ALA A 206 -31.47 4.45 4.30
N GLY A 207 -32.48 3.77 3.73
CA GLY A 207 -33.41 4.36 2.75
C GLY A 207 -32.89 4.45 1.31
N ARG A 208 -31.56 4.48 1.08
CA ARG A 208 -30.96 4.53 -0.26
C ARG A 208 -30.97 3.17 -0.97
N LYS A 209 -31.04 3.18 -2.31
CA LYS A 209 -30.84 2.00 -3.17
C LYS A 209 -29.66 2.25 -4.14
N PRO A 210 -28.57 1.48 -4.09
CA PRO A 210 -28.19 0.56 -3.02
C PRO A 210 -27.85 1.33 -1.71
N PRO A 211 -28.06 0.73 -0.52
CA PRO A 211 -27.70 1.37 0.74
C PRO A 211 -26.18 1.46 0.95
N LYS A 212 -25.43 0.54 0.35
CA LYS A 212 -23.96 0.50 0.41
C LYS A 212 -23.34 1.69 -0.34
N VAL A 213 -22.33 2.29 0.28
CA VAL A 213 -21.41 3.25 -0.35
C VAL A 213 -19.99 2.65 -0.28
N SER A 214 -19.37 2.44 -1.44
CA SER A 214 -17.98 1.98 -1.56
C SER A 214 -16.98 3.14 -1.47
N PHE A 215 -15.69 2.85 -1.35
CA PHE A 215 -14.67 3.90 -1.41
C PHE A 215 -14.58 4.51 -2.82
N ALA A 216 -14.79 3.71 -3.87
CA ALA A 216 -14.91 4.20 -5.23
C ALA A 216 -16.15 5.11 -5.45
N ASP A 217 -17.25 4.91 -4.70
CA ASP A 217 -18.36 5.88 -4.69
C ASP A 217 -17.95 7.19 -4.03
N TRP A 218 -17.27 7.13 -2.89
CA TRP A 218 -16.80 8.33 -2.18
C TRP A 218 -15.78 9.14 -2.99
N GLU A 219 -14.86 8.48 -3.71
CA GLU A 219 -13.97 9.14 -4.69
C GLU A 219 -14.78 9.83 -5.80
N ARG A 220 -15.83 9.19 -6.32
CA ARG A 220 -16.73 9.80 -7.33
C ARG A 220 -17.52 11.00 -6.78
N LEU A 221 -17.99 10.96 -5.53
CA LEU A 221 -18.69 12.09 -4.91
C LEU A 221 -17.75 13.29 -4.76
N THR A 222 -16.55 13.05 -4.22
CA THR A 222 -15.51 14.10 -4.04
C THR A 222 -15.13 14.74 -5.37
N ALA A 223 -15.01 13.96 -6.46
CA ALA A 223 -14.70 14.50 -7.78
C ALA A 223 -15.84 15.35 -8.41
N ARG A 224 -17.11 15.11 -8.06
CA ARG A 224 -18.26 15.92 -8.53
C ARG A 224 -18.35 17.26 -7.81
N GLU A 225 -18.14 17.25 -6.50
CA GLU A 225 -18.05 18.42 -5.65
C GLU A 225 -16.92 19.35 -6.12
N LEU A 226 -15.69 18.83 -6.25
CA LEU A 226 -14.52 19.58 -6.73
C LEU A 226 -14.66 20.10 -8.18
N SER A 227 -15.49 19.45 -9.02
CA SER A 227 -15.79 19.94 -10.37
C SER A 227 -17.02 20.86 -10.45
N GLY A 228 -17.61 21.21 -9.31
CA GLY A 228 -18.76 22.12 -9.22
C GLY A 228 -20.07 21.56 -9.79
N GLN A 229 -20.14 20.27 -10.10
CA GLN A 229 -21.29 19.66 -10.78
C GLN A 229 -22.53 19.56 -9.90
N ASP A 230 -22.35 19.47 -8.57
CA ASP A 230 -23.44 19.33 -7.60
C ASP A 230 -24.36 20.57 -7.51
N HIS A 231 -23.96 21.72 -8.08
CA HIS A 231 -24.80 22.91 -8.19
C HIS A 231 -25.65 22.98 -9.47
N ALA A 232 -25.52 22.03 -10.40
CA ALA A 232 -26.20 22.05 -11.69
C ALA A 232 -27.60 21.40 -11.70
N THR A 233 -28.01 20.71 -10.62
CA THR A 233 -29.33 20.05 -10.54
C THR A 233 -30.43 21.03 -10.13
N ASP A 234 -31.10 21.60 -11.13
CA ASP A 234 -32.35 22.35 -10.93
C ASP A 234 -33.41 21.48 -10.23
N LYS A 235 -34.17 22.06 -9.31
CA LYS A 235 -35.08 21.35 -8.40
C LYS A 235 -36.41 21.02 -9.07
N THR A 236 -36.36 20.12 -10.05
CA THR A 236 -37.55 19.56 -10.71
C THR A 236 -38.41 18.78 -9.71
N SER A 237 -39.55 19.37 -9.37
CA SER A 237 -40.40 18.93 -8.26
C SER A 237 -41.24 17.70 -8.63
N GLY A 238 -40.94 16.54 -8.04
CA GLY A 238 -41.77 15.33 -8.20
C GLY A 238 -41.03 13.99 -8.16
N VAL A 239 -39.69 13.97 -8.07
CA VAL A 239 -38.89 12.74 -7.92
C VAL A 239 -38.87 12.30 -6.45
N ASP A 240 -39.02 11.00 -6.20
CA ASP A 240 -38.90 10.42 -4.86
C ASP A 240 -37.47 10.61 -4.31
N SER A 241 -37.34 10.85 -2.99
CA SER A 241 -36.04 11.19 -2.39
C SER A 241 -35.01 10.05 -2.41
N SER A 242 -35.40 8.82 -2.74
CA SER A 242 -34.46 7.70 -2.97
C SER A 242 -33.71 7.77 -4.30
N ASP A 243 -34.22 8.56 -5.25
CA ASP A 243 -33.78 8.58 -6.65
C ASP A 243 -33.03 9.88 -6.99
N LEU A 244 -32.92 10.81 -6.03
CA LEU A 244 -32.04 11.96 -6.12
C LEU A 244 -30.56 11.53 -6.09
N PRO A 245 -29.66 12.24 -6.82
CA PRO A 245 -28.24 11.95 -6.78
C PRO A 245 -27.68 12.30 -5.40
N LEU A 246 -27.29 11.26 -4.64
CA LEU A 246 -26.54 11.40 -3.39
C LEU A 246 -25.32 12.32 -3.59
N ILE A 247 -25.20 13.36 -2.75
CA ILE A 247 -24.00 14.22 -2.68
C ILE A 247 -23.12 13.86 -1.47
N ARG A 248 -21.89 14.38 -1.41
CA ARG A 248 -20.95 14.09 -0.32
C ARG A 248 -21.49 14.53 1.06
N GLU A 249 -22.11 15.72 1.13
CA GLU A 249 -22.62 16.28 2.38
C GLU A 249 -23.72 15.41 3.02
N ASP A 250 -24.63 14.82 2.23
CA ASP A 250 -25.65 13.90 2.74
C ASP A 250 -25.02 12.71 3.50
N VAL A 251 -23.91 12.19 2.97
CA VAL A 251 -23.17 11.06 3.57
C VAL A 251 -22.49 11.47 4.87
N ILE A 252 -21.88 12.66 4.90
CA ILE A 252 -21.26 13.23 6.11
C ILE A 252 -22.32 13.46 7.18
N SER A 253 -23.40 14.15 6.83
CA SER A 253 -24.52 14.45 7.74
C SER A 253 -25.20 13.18 8.27
N TYR A 254 -25.39 12.14 7.45
CA TYR A 254 -25.90 10.84 7.91
C TYR A 254 -24.90 10.12 8.83
N ALA A 255 -23.61 10.12 8.50
CA ALA A 255 -22.56 9.49 9.29
C ALA A 255 -22.43 10.11 10.69
N HIS A 256 -22.44 11.45 10.77
CA HIS A 256 -22.41 12.20 12.03
C HIS A 256 -23.62 11.87 12.94
N GLN A 257 -24.80 11.63 12.37
CA GLN A 257 -26.03 11.37 13.12
C GLN A 257 -26.19 9.91 13.57
N HIS A 258 -25.64 8.95 12.82
CA HIS A 258 -26.01 7.54 12.99
C HIS A 258 -24.84 6.55 13.11
N LEU A 259 -23.63 6.88 12.65
CA LEU A 259 -22.56 5.89 12.45
C LEU A 259 -21.35 6.03 13.40
N TYR A 260 -21.37 6.94 14.37
CA TYR A 260 -20.22 7.26 15.25
C TYR A 260 -19.46 6.03 15.78
N TYR A 261 -20.15 5.11 16.46
CA TYR A 261 -19.54 3.92 17.04
C TYR A 261 -19.07 2.92 15.96
N GLU A 262 -19.83 2.75 14.88
CA GLU A 262 -19.44 1.87 13.77
C GLU A 262 -18.16 2.38 13.09
N LEU A 263 -18.04 3.69 12.90
CA LEU A 263 -16.85 4.35 12.34
C LEU A 263 -15.64 4.22 13.27
N GLN A 264 -15.82 4.35 14.60
CA GLN A 264 -14.73 4.10 15.55
C GLN A 264 -14.20 2.66 15.45
N THR A 265 -15.08 1.66 15.40
CA THR A 265 -14.68 0.25 15.21
C THR A 265 -14.02 0.02 13.84
N ARG A 266 -14.53 0.64 12.77
CA ARG A 266 -13.92 0.57 11.42
C ARG A 266 -12.52 1.19 11.36
N ILE A 267 -12.30 2.32 12.03
CA ILE A 267 -10.97 2.97 12.11
C ILE A 267 -9.97 2.06 12.84
N ASP A 268 -10.36 1.49 13.98
CA ASP A 268 -9.52 0.55 14.74
C ASP A 268 -9.17 -0.70 13.90
N LEU A 269 -10.15 -1.31 13.22
CA LEU A 269 -9.90 -2.42 12.30
C LEU A 269 -8.94 -2.04 11.16
N VAL A 270 -9.11 -0.87 10.52
CA VAL A 270 -8.20 -0.41 9.45
C VAL A 270 -6.80 -0.11 9.98
N ARG A 271 -6.66 0.46 11.18
CA ARG A 271 -5.36 0.66 11.84
C ARG A 271 -4.66 -0.66 12.12
N ARG A 272 -5.38 -1.66 12.64
CA ARG A 272 -4.85 -3.02 12.82
C ARG A 272 -4.44 -3.64 11.48
N CYS A 273 -5.19 -3.43 10.40
CA CYS A 273 -4.80 -3.89 9.05
C CYS A 273 -3.51 -3.22 8.57
N LEU A 274 -3.36 -1.91 8.76
CA LEU A 274 -2.14 -1.17 8.43
C LEU A 274 -0.93 -1.66 9.24
N ILE A 275 -1.09 -1.85 10.55
CA ILE A 275 -0.04 -2.38 11.43
C ILE A 275 0.38 -3.80 11.00
N CYS A 276 -0.59 -4.68 10.71
CA CYS A 276 -0.29 -6.04 10.23
C CYS A 276 0.39 -6.03 8.86
N LEU A 277 -0.08 -5.18 7.93
CA LEU A 277 0.50 -5.07 6.58
C LEU A 277 1.93 -4.53 6.63
N SER A 278 2.21 -3.49 7.42
CA SER A 278 3.57 -2.95 7.55
C SER A 278 4.53 -3.93 8.24
N SER A 279 4.05 -4.70 9.23
CA SER A 279 4.83 -5.78 9.84
C SER A 279 5.11 -6.93 8.85
N LEU A 280 4.15 -7.26 7.99
CA LEU A 280 4.33 -8.22 6.90
C LEU A 280 5.35 -7.71 5.88
N THR A 281 5.22 -6.46 5.42
CA THR A 281 6.16 -5.85 4.46
C THR A 281 7.60 -5.87 5.00
N SER A 282 7.81 -5.40 6.24
CA SER A 282 9.14 -5.35 6.88
C SER A 282 9.81 -6.73 6.98
N PHE A 283 9.04 -7.79 7.26
CA PHE A 283 9.57 -9.17 7.26
C PHE A 283 9.95 -9.63 5.85
N VAL A 284 9.12 -9.36 4.84
CA VAL A 284 9.40 -9.75 3.45
C VAL A 284 10.58 -8.93 2.87
N ASP A 285 10.67 -7.64 3.17
CA ASP A 285 11.82 -6.78 2.86
C ASP A 285 13.10 -7.33 3.49
N THR A 286 13.04 -7.82 4.74
CA THR A 286 14.18 -8.44 5.43
C THR A 286 14.61 -9.75 4.77
N GLN A 287 13.68 -10.55 4.24
CA GLN A 287 13.96 -11.87 3.66
C GLN A 287 14.29 -11.86 2.16
N LEU A 288 13.82 -10.88 1.39
CA LEU A 288 14.03 -10.77 -0.06
C LEU A 288 14.92 -9.58 -0.46
N GLY A 289 15.14 -8.61 0.42
CA GLY A 289 16.01 -7.47 0.16
C GLY A 289 15.59 -6.66 -1.08
N MET A 290 16.44 -6.69 -2.11
CA MET A 290 16.21 -5.94 -3.35
C MET A 290 15.06 -6.50 -4.20
N ASP A 291 14.69 -7.77 -4.02
CA ASP A 291 13.65 -8.46 -4.78
C ASP A 291 12.27 -8.39 -4.08
N SER A 292 12.15 -7.60 -3.00
CA SER A 292 10.91 -7.50 -2.22
C SER A 292 9.72 -6.88 -3.01
N PRO A 293 8.51 -7.47 -2.95
CA PRO A 293 7.32 -6.94 -3.61
C PRO A 293 6.85 -5.62 -3.01
N ASN A 294 6.52 -4.66 -3.88
CA ASN A 294 5.90 -3.41 -3.49
C ASN A 294 4.45 -3.63 -2.99
N LEU A 295 4.22 -3.41 -1.68
CA LEU A 295 2.88 -3.47 -1.04
C LEU A 295 2.24 -2.09 -0.77
N ALA A 296 2.80 -1.02 -1.35
CA ALA A 296 2.42 0.36 -1.04
C ALA A 296 1.05 0.79 -1.61
N ARG A 297 0.51 0.11 -2.63
CA ARG A 297 -0.82 0.43 -3.18
C ARG A 297 -1.92 0.00 -2.21
N LEU A 298 -1.77 -1.17 -1.60
CA LEU A 298 -2.68 -1.68 -0.58
C LEU A 298 -2.60 -0.82 0.70
N HIS A 299 -1.39 -0.51 1.15
CA HIS A 299 -1.18 0.40 2.29
C HIS A 299 -1.80 1.77 2.01
N GLY A 300 -1.49 2.41 0.88
CA GLY A 300 -2.04 3.73 0.52
C GLY A 300 -3.56 3.74 0.37
N THR A 301 -4.16 2.64 -0.10
CA THR A 301 -5.62 2.46 -0.12
C THR A 301 -6.19 2.43 1.29
N LEU A 302 -5.59 1.65 2.21
CA LEU A 302 -6.01 1.59 3.62
C LEU A 302 -5.83 2.91 4.37
N THR A 303 -4.71 3.62 4.20
CA THR A 303 -4.49 4.96 4.77
C THR A 303 -5.52 5.97 4.25
N SER A 304 -5.91 5.87 2.98
CA SER A 304 -6.94 6.74 2.40
C SER A 304 -8.33 6.43 2.98
N ILE A 305 -8.65 5.14 3.18
CA ILE A 305 -9.89 4.71 3.85
C ILE A 305 -9.92 5.19 5.31
N GLU A 306 -8.81 5.10 6.05
CA GLU A 306 -8.71 5.60 7.43
C GLU A 306 -8.96 7.12 7.51
N ARG A 307 -8.36 7.89 6.60
CA ARG A 307 -8.61 9.34 6.47
C ARG A 307 -10.09 9.63 6.23
N VAL A 308 -10.76 8.84 5.38
CA VAL A 308 -12.20 9.01 5.10
C VAL A 308 -13.05 8.70 6.33
N PHE A 309 -12.81 7.59 7.03
CA PHE A 309 -13.54 7.31 8.28
C PHE A 309 -13.29 8.38 9.35
N THR A 310 -12.06 8.91 9.43
CA THR A 310 -11.72 10.02 10.34
C THR A 310 -12.44 11.32 9.97
N GLN A 311 -12.61 11.61 8.67
CA GLN A 311 -13.42 12.74 8.17
C GLN A 311 -14.93 12.57 8.41
N LEU A 312 -15.41 11.34 8.60
CA LEU A 312 -16.83 11.02 8.84
C LEU A 312 -17.20 10.96 10.33
N ILE A 313 -16.26 11.23 11.23
CA ILE A 313 -16.53 11.41 12.67
C ILE A 313 -16.56 12.92 12.94
N PRO A 314 -17.63 13.44 13.58
CA PRO A 314 -17.70 14.86 13.89
C PRO A 314 -16.59 15.23 14.88
N VAL A 315 -15.85 16.30 14.57
CA VAL A 315 -14.80 16.80 15.45
C VAL A 315 -15.40 17.16 16.80
N LYS A 316 -15.05 16.40 17.83
CA LYS A 316 -15.28 16.77 19.22
C LYS A 316 -14.45 18.00 19.54
N ASN A 317 -15.02 19.18 19.29
CA ASN A 317 -14.65 20.39 20.01
C ASN A 317 -15.13 20.24 21.47
N GLU A 318 -14.47 19.36 22.23
CA GLU A 318 -14.50 19.46 23.67
C GLU A 318 -13.90 20.85 24.01
N PRO A 319 -14.68 21.76 24.62
CA PRO A 319 -14.17 23.08 24.94
C PRO A 319 -12.98 22.90 25.88
N ALA A 320 -11.83 23.49 25.54
CA ALA A 320 -10.63 23.36 26.33
C ALA A 320 -10.88 23.90 27.75
N VAL A 321 -11.19 23.00 28.68
CA VAL A 321 -11.28 23.32 30.10
C VAL A 321 -9.87 23.65 30.54
N MET A 322 -9.55 24.94 30.57
CA MET A 322 -8.34 25.44 31.20
C MET A 322 -8.48 25.21 32.70
N GLU A 323 -8.09 24.02 33.13
CA GLU A 323 -7.98 23.67 34.54
C GLU A 323 -6.86 24.55 35.13
N GLU A 324 -7.25 25.57 35.91
CA GLU A 324 -6.30 26.51 36.50
C GLU A 324 -5.37 25.77 37.47
N LEU A 325 -4.15 25.45 37.00
CA LEU A 325 -3.13 24.77 37.80
C LEU A 325 -2.86 25.58 39.08
N PRO A 326 -3.09 25.00 40.28
CA PRO A 326 -2.89 25.72 41.53
C PRO A 326 -1.43 26.17 41.70
N VAL A 327 -1.23 27.44 42.00
CA VAL A 327 0.11 28.03 42.18
C VAL A 327 0.83 27.32 43.35
N PRO A 328 1.94 26.61 43.11
CA PRO A 328 2.56 25.78 44.15
C PRO A 328 3.24 26.67 45.20
N HIS A 329 2.67 26.69 46.41
CA HIS A 329 3.36 27.22 47.57
C HIS A 329 4.55 26.30 47.90
N GLY A 330 5.74 26.90 48.00
CA GLY A 330 7.00 26.16 47.91
C GLY A 330 7.29 25.23 49.08
N VAL A 331 7.84 24.06 48.76
CA VAL A 331 8.64 23.24 49.68
C VAL A 331 10.04 23.12 49.09
N ASN A 332 11.04 23.54 49.85
CA ASN A 332 12.46 23.43 49.50
C ASN A 332 13.05 22.18 50.17
N MET A 333 13.82 21.35 49.45
CA MET A 333 15.00 20.63 49.98
C MET A 333 15.74 19.81 48.88
N SER A 334 17.03 20.12 48.70
CA SER A 334 18.16 19.24 48.31
C SER A 334 18.05 18.20 47.17
N SER A 335 18.56 18.61 46.00
CA SER A 335 19.74 18.01 45.31
C SER A 335 20.03 16.50 45.36
N ALA A 336 20.09 15.86 44.18
CA ALA A 336 21.31 15.12 43.74
C ALA A 336 21.34 14.85 42.21
N THR A 337 22.54 14.96 41.63
CA THR A 337 23.00 14.42 40.32
C THR A 337 22.29 14.85 39.02
N ALA A 338 23.11 15.13 37.99
CA ALA A 338 22.67 15.56 36.66
C ALA A 338 22.92 14.48 35.59
N GLY A 339 22.14 14.55 34.51
CA GLY A 339 22.40 13.87 33.24
C GLY A 339 21.95 14.77 32.11
N GLU A 340 22.90 15.37 31.38
CA GLU A 340 22.60 16.39 30.37
C GLU A 340 22.11 15.74 29.06
N MET A 341 20.82 15.90 28.75
CA MET A 341 20.34 15.85 27.36
C MET A 341 20.19 17.28 26.86
N ILE A 342 20.99 17.64 25.85
CA ILE A 342 20.93 18.97 25.23
C ILE A 342 19.67 19.04 24.37
N MET A 343 18.59 19.59 24.92
CA MET A 343 17.45 20.04 24.12
C MET A 343 17.93 21.16 23.20
N ALA A 344 17.74 20.98 21.89
CA ALA A 344 17.91 22.07 20.94
C ALA A 344 16.93 23.21 21.30
N PRO A 345 17.34 24.49 21.19
CA PRO A 345 16.46 25.61 21.51
C PRO A 345 15.25 25.62 20.56
N PRO A 346 14.06 26.03 21.02
CA PRO A 346 12.89 26.13 20.16
C PRO A 346 13.15 27.13 19.03
N VAL A 347 12.96 26.71 17.79
CA VAL A 347 13.13 27.56 16.61
C VAL A 347 12.04 28.63 16.61
N THR A 348 12.38 29.84 17.05
CA THR A 348 11.53 31.01 16.92
C THR A 348 11.41 31.37 15.44
N LEU A 349 10.28 31.01 14.82
CA LEU A 349 9.97 31.39 13.44
C LEU A 349 9.87 32.91 13.33
N SER A 350 10.87 33.53 12.69
CA SER A 350 10.89 34.94 12.37
C SER A 350 9.65 35.35 11.57
N HIS A 351 8.99 36.44 11.96
CA HIS A 351 7.88 37.00 11.18
C HIS A 351 8.43 37.69 9.91
N TRP A 352 8.50 36.95 8.80
CA TRP A 352 8.79 37.51 7.48
C TRP A 352 7.78 38.61 7.13
N GLN A 353 8.28 39.78 6.73
CA GLN A 353 7.48 40.97 6.44
C GLN A 353 7.13 41.09 4.95
N SER A 354 7.75 40.28 4.08
CA SER A 354 7.46 40.29 2.64
C SER A 354 7.67 38.94 1.95
N ARG A 355 7.00 38.74 0.80
CA ARG A 355 7.24 37.59 -0.10
C ARG A 355 8.70 37.50 -0.53
N HIS A 356 9.37 38.63 -0.75
CA HIS A 356 10.77 38.66 -1.17
C HIS A 356 11.69 38.07 -0.09
N GLU A 357 11.52 38.52 1.15
CA GLU A 357 12.28 38.07 2.33
C GLU A 357 12.08 36.56 2.60
N ALA A 358 10.85 36.06 2.48
CA ALA A 358 10.56 34.63 2.60
C ALA A 358 11.28 33.80 1.52
N TYR A 359 11.31 34.27 0.26
CA TYR A 359 11.97 33.55 -0.83
C TYR A 359 13.50 33.58 -0.70
N VAL A 360 14.09 34.71 -0.27
CA VAL A 360 15.52 34.78 0.06
C VAL A 360 15.87 33.83 1.22
N THR A 361 14.97 33.68 2.20
CA THR A 361 15.14 32.71 3.29
C THR A 361 15.11 31.26 2.77
N LEU A 362 14.19 30.93 1.85
CA LEU A 362 14.12 29.60 1.22
C LEU A 362 15.38 29.27 0.40
N GLU A 363 15.96 30.25 -0.31
CA GLU A 363 17.25 30.07 -0.99
C GLU A 363 18.40 29.81 -0.01
N ALA A 364 18.50 30.60 1.07
CA ALA A 364 19.52 30.40 2.10
C ALA A 364 19.40 29.03 2.81
N ILE A 365 18.17 28.54 3.05
CA ILE A 365 17.92 27.20 3.60
C ILE A 365 18.34 26.11 2.59
N ALA A 366 18.00 26.26 1.31
CA ALA A 366 18.39 25.30 0.27
C ALA A 366 19.92 25.23 0.10
N ASP A 367 20.61 26.37 0.17
CA ASP A 367 22.07 26.45 0.09
C ASP A 367 22.74 25.80 1.32
N TYR A 368 22.20 26.01 2.52
CA TYR A 368 22.67 25.34 3.74
C TYR A 368 22.46 23.82 3.68
N LEU A 369 21.25 23.37 3.32
CA LEU A 369 20.93 21.94 3.21
C LEU A 369 21.72 21.24 2.09
N ALA A 370 22.10 21.94 1.01
CA ALA A 370 22.98 21.38 -0.02
C ALA A 370 24.41 21.09 0.48
N VAL A 371 24.86 21.77 1.55
CA VAL A 371 26.15 21.52 2.20
C VAL A 371 26.05 20.45 3.29
N VAL A 372 24.96 20.44 4.05
CA VAL A 372 24.75 19.48 5.17
C VAL A 372 24.27 18.11 4.68
N GLU A 373 23.44 18.07 3.63
CA GLU A 373 22.86 16.84 3.09
C GLU A 373 23.06 16.73 1.55
N PRO A 374 24.30 16.50 1.04
CA PRO A 374 24.59 16.52 -0.40
C PRO A 374 23.86 15.49 -1.28
N HIS A 375 23.14 14.53 -0.67
CA HIS A 375 22.36 13.49 -1.35
C HIS A 375 20.85 13.60 -1.06
N SER A 376 20.42 14.63 -0.33
CA SER A 376 19.00 14.90 -0.05
C SER A 376 18.32 15.50 -1.28
N PRO A 377 17.06 15.12 -1.59
CA PRO A 377 16.29 15.78 -2.64
C PRO A 377 15.81 17.18 -2.21
N THR A 378 15.76 17.46 -0.91
CA THR A 378 15.18 18.67 -0.32
C THR A 378 15.75 19.99 -0.87
N PRO A 379 17.08 20.18 -1.02
CA PRO A 379 17.65 21.40 -1.60
C PRO A 379 17.17 21.66 -3.04
N TYR A 380 17.01 20.60 -3.83
CA TYR A 380 16.57 20.68 -5.23
C TYR A 380 15.08 21.04 -5.31
N LEU A 381 14.24 20.44 -4.45
CA LEU A 381 12.81 20.75 -4.35
C LEU A 381 12.57 22.20 -3.89
N LEU A 382 13.30 22.68 -2.88
CA LEU A 382 13.23 24.07 -2.43
C LEU A 382 13.61 25.06 -3.55
N ARG A 383 14.67 24.78 -4.31
CA ARG A 383 15.07 25.61 -5.47
C ARG A 383 14.04 25.57 -6.61
N ARG A 384 13.40 24.43 -6.90
CA ARG A 384 12.30 24.32 -7.88
C ARG A 384 11.08 25.15 -7.43
N ALA A 385 10.70 25.09 -6.16
CA ALA A 385 9.62 25.89 -5.58
C ALA A 385 9.91 27.42 -5.63
N VAL A 386 11.13 27.84 -5.33
CA VAL A 386 11.58 29.25 -5.45
C VAL A 386 11.48 29.73 -6.90
N ASN A 387 11.91 28.91 -7.87
CA ASN A 387 11.85 29.25 -9.29
C ASN A 387 10.40 29.36 -9.79
N TRP A 388 9.55 28.38 -9.49
CA TRP A 388 8.12 28.42 -9.84
C TRP A 388 7.41 29.64 -9.25
N GLY A 389 7.70 30.01 -8.01
CA GLY A 389 7.15 31.21 -7.38
C GLY A 389 7.72 32.54 -7.90
N ARG A 390 8.65 32.52 -8.88
CA ARG A 390 9.10 33.68 -9.66
C ARG A 390 8.52 33.73 -11.08
N MET A 391 7.91 32.64 -11.57
CA MET A 391 7.36 32.55 -12.93
C MET A 391 5.95 33.17 -13.04
N PRO A 392 5.60 33.75 -14.20
CA PRO A 392 4.22 34.01 -14.58
C PRO A 392 3.41 32.70 -14.67
N LEU A 393 2.17 32.71 -14.18
CA LEU A 393 1.30 31.51 -14.19
C LEU A 393 1.17 30.81 -15.56
N PRO A 394 1.06 31.52 -16.72
CA PRO A 394 1.00 30.85 -18.02
C PRO A 394 2.29 30.09 -18.40
N GLU A 395 3.46 30.59 -17.97
CA GLU A 395 4.75 29.96 -18.22
C GLU A 395 4.94 28.75 -17.31
N LEU A 396 4.59 28.89 -16.02
CA LEU A 396 4.55 27.80 -15.05
C LEU A 396 3.66 26.64 -15.51
N MET A 397 2.42 26.93 -15.96
CA MET A 397 1.52 25.90 -16.50
C MET A 397 2.08 25.23 -17.76
N ALA A 398 2.78 25.96 -18.63
CA ALA A 398 3.39 25.40 -19.83
C ALA A 398 4.62 24.53 -19.54
N GLU A 399 5.39 24.84 -18.50
CA GLU A 399 6.50 24.00 -18.00
C GLU A 399 5.95 22.69 -17.40
N ILE A 400 4.97 22.80 -16.50
CA ILE A 400 4.32 21.67 -15.83
C ILE A 400 3.72 20.67 -16.82
N ILE A 401 2.94 21.16 -17.80
CA ILE A 401 2.30 20.33 -18.82
C ILE A 401 3.33 19.66 -19.74
N ARG A 402 4.52 20.27 -19.92
CA ARG A 402 5.60 19.70 -20.75
C ARG A 402 6.46 18.66 -20.04
N GLU A 403 6.71 18.79 -18.74
CA GLU A 403 7.63 17.89 -18.03
C GLU A 403 6.93 16.65 -17.46
N GLU A 404 5.73 16.78 -16.89
CA GLU A 404 5.15 15.74 -16.04
C GLU A 404 3.89 15.06 -16.63
N GLY A 405 3.28 15.64 -17.67
CA GLY A 405 2.18 15.04 -18.47
C GLY A 405 0.83 14.88 -17.75
N ASP A 406 0.81 14.91 -16.42
CA ASP A 406 -0.39 14.86 -15.58
C ASP A 406 -0.30 15.90 -14.44
N LEU A 407 -1.14 16.94 -14.53
CA LEU A 407 -1.24 18.02 -13.54
C LEU A 407 -1.61 17.49 -12.14
N ASN A 408 -2.35 16.38 -12.05
CA ASN A 408 -2.76 15.79 -10.77
C ASN A 408 -1.58 15.20 -10.00
N ARG A 409 -0.55 14.71 -10.71
CA ARG A 409 0.68 14.19 -10.09
C ARG A 409 1.46 15.31 -9.40
N LEU A 410 1.55 16.48 -10.03
CA LEU A 410 2.22 17.65 -9.49
C LEU A 410 1.48 18.25 -8.28
N MET A 411 0.14 18.27 -8.29
CA MET A 411 -0.65 18.67 -7.11
C MET A 411 -0.38 17.75 -5.90
N ASN A 412 -0.21 16.45 -6.12
CA ASN A 412 0.19 15.52 -5.06
C ASN A 412 1.64 15.75 -4.58
N VAL A 413 2.58 16.16 -5.44
CA VAL A 413 3.96 16.51 -5.06
C VAL A 413 4.04 17.82 -4.28
N LEU A 414 3.21 18.82 -4.62
CA LEU A 414 3.13 20.09 -3.91
C LEU A 414 2.40 20.01 -2.55
N GLY A 415 1.80 18.88 -2.20
CA GLY A 415 0.99 18.71 -0.99
C GLY A 415 -0.33 19.51 -0.99
N LEU A 416 -0.65 20.20 -2.09
CA LEU A 416 -1.87 20.98 -2.26
C LEU A 416 -3.03 20.04 -2.59
N ARG A 417 -3.73 19.61 -1.54
CA ARG A 417 -5.04 18.98 -1.62
C ARG A 417 -6.10 19.94 -1.09
N GLU A 418 -7.02 20.31 -1.96
CA GLU A 418 -8.43 20.44 -1.58
C GLU A 418 -9.02 19.01 -1.55
#